data_AF-A0A0N0PCN3-F1
#
_entry.id   AF-A0A0N0PCN3-F1
#
_cell.length_a   1.000
_cell.length_b   1.000
_cell.length_c   1.000
_cell.angle_alpha   90.00
_cell.angle_beta   90.00
_cell.angle_gamma   90.00
#
_symmetry.space_group_name_H-M   'P 1'
#
loop_
_entity.id
_entity.type
_entity.pdbx_description
1 polymer ?
#
loop_
_entity_poly.entity_id
_entity_poly.type
_entity_poly.pdbx_seq_one_letter_code
_entity_poly.pdbx_strand_id
1 'polypeptide(L)'
;MENLFLAPEHVLQGGYFQETLRKLQEPNTSIEPHNLMYPVFLLENEDGFQSVSSMPNVYRYGINKLIPALKELVEKGLKSILIFGIVETLEKDATGTNADSSENPVVKALPKLRAALPQLLLAVDVCLCPYTSHGHCGLLTDNGVIDHANSVKRISEVALAYAKAGAHIVAPSDMMDNRIKGIKDALFANRLQNQVDLYKSLFKLTLYLSYVTSILLLENEDGFQSVSSMPNVYRYGINKLIPALKELVEKGLKSILIFGIVETLEKDATGTNADSPENPVVKALPKLRAALPQLLLAVDVCLCPYTSHGHCGLLTDNGVIDHANSVKRISEVALAYAKAGAHIVAPSDMMDNRIKGIKDALVANRLQNQVSVLSYSCKFASSMYGPFRDTMKSSPMAGDRKCYQLPPGSAGLAMRAAVSKQWYTLFQIDT
;
A
#
# COMPACT_ATOMS: atom_id res chain seq x y z
N MET A 1 9.72 30.74 -12.95
CA MET A 1 9.24 29.50 -12.29
C MET A 1 7.80 29.20 -12.76
N GLU A 2 7.46 29.45 -14.04
CA GLU A 2 6.06 29.48 -14.53
C GLU A 2 5.62 28.25 -15.35
N ASN A 3 6.54 27.44 -15.89
CA ASN A 3 6.17 26.32 -16.78
C ASN A 3 6.08 24.95 -16.11
N LEU A 4 6.07 24.89 -14.77
CA LEU A 4 6.17 23.63 -14.03
C LEU A 4 4.82 22.95 -13.74
N PHE A 5 3.70 23.65 -13.89
CA PHE A 5 2.37 23.17 -13.47
C PHE A 5 1.46 22.72 -14.62
N LEU A 6 1.84 22.90 -15.88
CA LEU A 6 0.94 22.73 -17.04
C LEU A 6 1.61 22.04 -18.25
N ALA A 7 2.56 21.15 -18.02
CA ALA A 7 3.07 20.33 -19.11
C ALA A 7 1.94 19.39 -19.59
N PRO A 8 1.49 19.44 -20.88
CA PRO A 8 0.34 18.69 -21.37
C PRO A 8 0.39 17.19 -21.08
N GLU A 9 1.60 16.62 -21.02
CA GLU A 9 1.87 15.21 -20.69
C GLU A 9 1.39 14.78 -19.28
N HIS A 10 1.10 15.73 -18.39
CA HIS A 10 0.72 15.46 -16.99
C HIS A 10 -0.76 15.73 -16.68
N VAL A 11 -1.56 16.21 -17.63
CA VAL A 11 -2.98 16.55 -17.44
C VAL A 11 -3.87 15.40 -17.93
N LEU A 12 -4.28 14.51 -17.02
CA LEU A 12 -5.03 13.30 -17.38
C LEU A 12 -6.56 13.50 -17.42
N GLN A 13 -7.08 14.58 -16.81
CA GLN A 13 -8.50 14.83 -16.60
C GLN A 13 -9.30 14.91 -17.92
N GLY A 14 -8.66 15.35 -19.01
CA GLY A 14 -9.26 15.39 -20.34
C GLY A 14 -9.69 14.01 -20.86
N GLY A 15 -9.08 12.93 -20.39
CA GLY A 15 -9.39 11.56 -20.82
C GLY A 15 -10.62 10.94 -20.15
N TYR A 16 -11.16 11.54 -19.09
CA TYR A 16 -12.22 10.92 -18.30
C TYR A 16 -13.24 11.89 -17.68
N PHE A 17 -13.26 13.18 -18.01
CA PHE A 17 -14.18 14.14 -17.37
C PHE A 17 -15.68 13.86 -17.63
N GLN A 18 -16.04 13.28 -18.78
CA GLN A 18 -17.44 12.96 -19.18
C GLN A 18 -17.75 11.44 -19.04
N GLU A 19 -19.02 11.07 -18.82
CA GLU A 19 -19.43 9.68 -18.52
C GLU A 19 -19.03 8.65 -19.59
N THR A 20 -19.26 8.95 -20.87
CA THR A 20 -18.85 8.10 -22.00
C THR A 20 -17.33 7.98 -22.08
N LEU A 21 -16.59 9.08 -21.88
CA LEU A 21 -15.13 9.02 -21.80
C LEU A 21 -14.64 8.09 -20.68
N ARG A 22 -15.33 8.07 -19.52
CA ARG A 22 -15.03 7.10 -18.46
C ARG A 22 -15.28 5.67 -18.90
N LYS A 23 -16.42 5.39 -19.54
CA LYS A 23 -16.73 4.08 -20.11
C LYS A 23 -15.71 3.63 -21.17
N LEU A 24 -15.15 4.57 -21.94
CA LEU A 24 -14.07 4.29 -22.90
C LEU A 24 -12.71 4.02 -22.21
N GLN A 25 -12.53 4.48 -20.98
CA GLN A 25 -11.33 4.25 -20.17
C GLN A 25 -11.49 3.07 -19.20
N GLU A 26 -12.72 2.64 -18.93
CA GLU A 26 -13.02 1.36 -18.29
C GLU A 26 -12.50 0.27 -19.23
N PRO A 27 -11.58 -0.60 -18.79
CA PRO A 27 -11.27 -1.76 -19.59
C PRO A 27 -12.55 -2.60 -19.70
N ASN A 28 -12.72 -3.35 -20.79
CA ASN A 28 -13.60 -4.52 -20.82
C ASN A 28 -13.08 -5.54 -19.79
N THR A 29 -13.25 -5.24 -18.50
CA THR A 29 -12.63 -5.98 -17.42
C THR A 29 -13.62 -7.06 -17.01
N SER A 30 -13.62 -8.16 -17.75
CA SER A 30 -14.09 -9.43 -17.23
C SER A 30 -13.08 -9.92 -16.17
N ILE A 31 -13.58 -10.38 -15.03
CA ILE A 31 -12.75 -11.25 -14.17
C ILE A 31 -12.82 -12.62 -14.79
N GLU A 32 -11.74 -13.01 -15.45
CA GLU A 32 -11.58 -14.31 -16.07
C GLU A 32 -10.61 -15.18 -15.24
N PRO A 33 -10.66 -16.51 -15.40
CA PRO A 33 -9.76 -17.41 -14.68
C PRO A 33 -8.26 -17.09 -14.83
N HIS A 34 -7.87 -16.41 -15.91
CA HIS A 34 -6.49 -15.99 -16.15
C HIS A 34 -6.06 -14.76 -15.32
N ASN A 35 -7.00 -14.02 -14.71
CA ASN A 35 -6.69 -12.92 -13.80
C ASN A 35 -6.41 -13.38 -12.36
N LEU A 36 -6.62 -14.68 -12.07
CA LEU A 36 -6.45 -15.25 -10.74
C LEU A 36 -5.08 -15.95 -10.62
N MET A 37 -4.38 -15.65 -9.52
CA MET A 37 -3.22 -16.41 -9.07
C MET A 37 -3.57 -17.11 -7.77
N TYR A 38 -3.71 -18.43 -7.82
CA TYR A 38 -4.22 -19.21 -6.70
C TYR A 38 -3.06 -19.60 -5.75
N PRO A 39 -3.09 -19.20 -4.46
CA PRO A 39 -2.05 -19.57 -3.52
C PRO A 39 -2.18 -21.04 -3.12
N VAL A 40 -1.05 -21.75 -3.07
CA VAL A 40 -0.98 -23.15 -2.66
C VAL A 40 0.09 -23.34 -1.59
N PHE A 41 -0.23 -24.15 -0.58
CA PHE A 41 0.66 -24.47 0.53
C PHE A 41 1.18 -25.89 0.37
N LEU A 42 2.49 -26.03 0.20
CA LEU A 42 3.14 -27.28 -0.16
C LEU A 42 3.87 -27.88 1.04
N LEU A 43 3.48 -29.10 1.42
CA LEU A 43 4.09 -29.89 2.49
C LEU A 43 5.33 -30.63 2.02
N GLU A 44 6.20 -30.96 2.98
CA GLU A 44 7.36 -31.84 2.79
C GLU A 44 6.97 -33.28 2.47
N ASN A 45 5.97 -33.82 3.18
CA ASN A 45 5.40 -35.14 2.89
C ASN A 45 4.61 -35.10 1.57
N GLU A 46 5.07 -35.85 0.56
CA GLU A 46 4.49 -35.84 -0.78
C GLU A 46 3.03 -36.30 -0.85
N ASP A 47 2.59 -37.14 0.10
CA ASP A 47 1.21 -37.62 0.18
C ASP A 47 0.37 -36.90 1.25
N GLY A 48 0.97 -35.90 1.92
CA GLY A 48 0.35 -35.15 3.00
C GLY A 48 -0.91 -34.40 2.57
N PHE A 49 -1.85 -34.24 3.50
CA PHE A 49 -3.03 -33.41 3.33
C PHE A 49 -3.49 -32.92 4.70
N GLN A 50 -3.49 -31.61 4.91
CA GLN A 50 -3.82 -30.99 6.19
C GLN A 50 -4.76 -29.81 6.00
N SER A 51 -5.78 -29.66 6.82
CA SER A 51 -6.61 -28.45 6.85
C SER A 51 -5.90 -27.32 7.60
N VAL A 52 -6.14 -26.07 7.17
CA VAL A 52 -5.67 -24.89 7.90
C VAL A 52 -6.81 -24.38 8.78
N SER A 53 -6.69 -24.55 10.09
CA SER A 53 -7.78 -24.24 11.04
C SER A 53 -8.25 -22.79 10.99
N SER A 54 -7.35 -21.84 10.72
CA SER A 54 -7.65 -20.41 10.60
C SER A 54 -8.21 -19.98 9.25
N MET A 55 -8.20 -20.88 8.24
CA MET A 55 -8.62 -20.58 6.87
C MET A 55 -9.54 -21.70 6.36
N PRO A 56 -10.86 -21.61 6.59
CA PRO A 56 -11.82 -22.60 6.11
C PRO A 56 -11.67 -22.84 4.60
N ASN A 57 -11.71 -24.10 4.18
CA ASN A 57 -11.53 -24.57 2.79
C ASN A 57 -10.12 -24.37 2.21
N VAL A 58 -9.14 -24.01 3.04
CA VAL A 58 -7.72 -23.96 2.64
C VAL A 58 -7.00 -25.16 3.24
N TYR A 59 -6.18 -25.81 2.42
CA TYR A 59 -5.45 -27.01 2.78
C TYR A 59 -3.98 -26.87 2.41
N ARG A 60 -3.14 -27.62 3.13
CA ARG A 60 -1.75 -27.86 2.80
C ARG A 60 -1.66 -29.22 2.13
N TYR A 61 -0.94 -29.28 1.02
CA TYR A 61 -0.90 -30.46 0.16
C TYR A 61 0.53 -30.97 0.04
N GLY A 62 0.71 -32.28 0.10
CA GLY A 62 1.84 -32.93 -0.52
C GLY A 62 1.70 -32.90 -2.04
N ILE A 63 2.82 -32.96 -2.77
CA ILE A 63 2.82 -32.81 -4.23
C ILE A 63 1.94 -33.83 -4.97
N ASN A 64 1.83 -35.07 -4.46
CA ASN A 64 1.02 -36.14 -5.06
C ASN A 64 -0.49 -35.87 -4.92
N LYS A 65 -0.89 -35.07 -3.92
CA LYS A 65 -2.27 -34.60 -3.73
C LYS A 65 -2.53 -33.27 -4.43
N LEU A 66 -1.51 -32.40 -4.49
CA LEU A 66 -1.61 -31.08 -5.12
C LEU A 66 -1.84 -31.17 -6.63
N ILE A 67 -1.11 -32.04 -7.34
CA ILE A 67 -1.21 -32.15 -8.80
C ILE A 67 -2.64 -32.49 -9.25
N PRO A 68 -3.31 -33.53 -8.70
CA PRO A 68 -4.70 -33.82 -9.05
C PRO A 68 -5.66 -32.66 -8.75
N ALA A 69 -5.52 -31.99 -7.60
CA ALA A 69 -6.35 -30.84 -7.24
C ALA A 69 -6.17 -29.67 -8.24
N LEU A 70 -4.92 -29.40 -8.65
CA LEU A 70 -4.63 -28.36 -9.63
C LEU A 70 -5.11 -28.72 -11.03
N LYS A 71 -5.09 -30.00 -11.43
CA LYS A 71 -5.65 -30.43 -12.73
C LYS A 71 -7.11 -30.03 -12.87
N GLU A 72 -7.92 -30.28 -11.84
CA GLU A 72 -9.34 -29.88 -11.84
C GLU A 72 -9.51 -28.36 -11.96
N LEU A 73 -8.68 -27.58 -11.26
CA LEU A 73 -8.74 -26.11 -11.34
C LEU A 73 -8.27 -25.57 -12.70
N VAL A 74 -7.25 -26.19 -13.29
CA VAL A 74 -6.74 -25.85 -14.63
C VAL A 74 -7.79 -26.14 -15.70
N GLU A 75 -8.53 -27.26 -15.58
CA GLU A 75 -9.68 -27.57 -16.45
C GLU A 75 -10.80 -26.52 -16.33
N LYS A 76 -11.01 -25.98 -15.13
CA LYS A 76 -11.91 -24.84 -14.88
C LYS A 76 -11.34 -23.48 -15.30
N GLY A 77 -10.11 -23.46 -15.83
CA GLY A 77 -9.50 -22.30 -16.46
C GLY A 77 -8.35 -21.65 -15.68
N LEU A 78 -8.00 -22.12 -14.48
CA LEU A 78 -6.91 -21.55 -13.69
C LEU A 78 -5.60 -21.51 -14.49
N LYS A 79 -4.95 -20.35 -14.54
CA LYS A 79 -3.71 -20.14 -15.33
C LYS A 79 -2.46 -19.93 -14.50
N SER A 80 -2.57 -19.57 -13.22
CA SER A 80 -1.39 -19.31 -12.39
C SER A 80 -1.58 -19.70 -10.93
N ILE A 81 -0.48 -20.11 -10.29
CA ILE A 81 -0.43 -20.40 -8.86
C ILE A 81 0.74 -19.69 -8.19
N LEU A 82 0.62 -19.43 -6.89
CA LEU A 82 1.71 -18.96 -6.02
C LEU A 82 2.00 -20.01 -4.95
N ILE A 83 3.21 -20.55 -4.96
CA ILE A 83 3.62 -21.68 -4.11
C ILE A 83 4.30 -21.16 -2.85
N PHE A 84 3.83 -21.63 -1.69
CA PHE A 84 4.45 -21.45 -0.38
C PHE A 84 4.93 -22.80 0.15
N GLY A 85 6.23 -22.93 0.39
CA GLY A 85 6.82 -24.13 0.98
C GLY A 85 6.62 -24.18 2.50
N ILE A 86 6.24 -25.33 3.02
CA ILE A 86 6.14 -25.59 4.45
C ILE A 86 7.07 -26.74 4.79
N VAL A 87 8.04 -26.45 5.67
CA VAL A 87 8.97 -27.44 6.21
C VAL A 87 8.53 -27.85 7.61
N GLU A 88 8.44 -29.17 7.82
CA GLU A 88 8.00 -29.77 9.09
C GLU A 88 9.15 -30.54 9.75
N THR A 89 9.93 -31.27 8.95
CA THR A 89 11.04 -32.09 9.44
C THR A 89 12.42 -31.56 9.07
N LEU A 90 12.55 -30.76 8.01
CA LEU A 90 13.82 -30.09 7.72
C LEU A 90 14.24 -29.13 8.84
N GLU A 91 15.53 -29.19 9.18
CA GLU A 91 16.11 -28.34 10.22
C GLU A 91 16.01 -26.87 9.82
N LYS A 92 15.60 -26.05 10.79
CA LYS A 92 15.61 -24.60 10.70
C LYS A 92 16.84 -24.08 11.44
N ASP A 93 17.64 -23.28 10.74
CA ASP A 93 18.87 -22.69 11.29
C ASP A 93 18.89 -21.16 11.14
N ALA A 94 19.93 -20.48 11.60
CA ALA A 94 20.00 -19.01 11.56
C ALA A 94 20.05 -18.41 10.12
N THR A 95 20.36 -19.23 9.11
CA THR A 95 20.57 -18.79 7.72
C THR A 95 19.52 -19.30 6.74
N GLY A 96 18.61 -20.16 7.21
CA GLY A 96 17.63 -20.84 6.38
C GLY A 96 18.28 -21.73 5.34
N THR A 97 19.27 -22.56 5.70
CA THR A 97 19.99 -23.42 4.74
C THR A 97 19.05 -24.28 3.89
N ASN A 98 17.96 -24.77 4.47
CA ASN A 98 16.98 -25.60 3.76
C ASN A 98 15.99 -24.83 2.87
N ALA A 99 16.15 -23.51 2.71
CA ALA A 99 15.32 -22.71 1.80
C ALA A 99 15.55 -23.07 0.31
N ASP A 100 16.72 -23.58 -0.05
CA ASP A 100 17.09 -23.93 -1.43
C ASP A 100 17.81 -25.28 -1.57
N SER A 101 17.76 -26.11 -0.51
CA SER A 101 18.32 -27.45 -0.56
C SER A 101 17.55 -28.36 -1.53
N SER A 102 18.18 -29.43 -1.97
CA SER A 102 17.53 -30.45 -2.81
C SER A 102 16.34 -31.13 -2.10
N GLU A 103 16.30 -31.06 -0.78
CA GLU A 103 15.22 -31.62 0.03
C GLU A 103 14.06 -30.64 0.26
N ASN A 104 14.22 -29.37 -0.11
CA ASN A 104 13.17 -28.39 0.02
C ASN A 104 11.93 -28.83 -0.79
N PRO A 105 10.71 -28.78 -0.20
CA PRO A 105 9.50 -29.24 -0.87
C PRO A 105 9.25 -28.52 -2.20
N VAL A 106 9.50 -27.22 -2.25
CA VAL A 106 9.29 -26.39 -3.45
C VAL A 106 10.27 -26.78 -4.56
N VAL A 107 11.56 -26.94 -4.22
CA VAL A 107 12.60 -27.38 -5.18
C VAL A 107 12.24 -28.75 -5.77
N LYS A 108 11.77 -29.69 -4.96
CA LYS A 108 11.34 -31.04 -5.42
C LYS A 108 10.07 -31.00 -6.27
N ALA A 109 9.13 -30.11 -5.94
CA ALA A 109 7.83 -30.04 -6.61
C ALA A 109 7.85 -29.35 -7.96
N LEU A 110 8.70 -28.32 -8.15
CA LEU A 110 8.70 -27.53 -9.39
C LEU A 110 8.89 -28.38 -10.66
N PRO A 111 9.87 -29.30 -10.76
CA PRO A 111 10.00 -30.18 -11.93
C PRO A 111 8.77 -31.07 -12.16
N LYS A 112 8.18 -31.60 -11.07
CA LYS A 112 6.97 -32.43 -11.13
C LYS A 112 5.77 -31.63 -11.64
N LEU A 113 5.59 -30.40 -11.17
CA LEU A 113 4.54 -29.48 -11.62
C LEU A 113 4.73 -29.08 -13.09
N ARG A 114 5.96 -28.76 -13.51
CA ARG A 114 6.29 -28.44 -14.91
C ARG A 114 5.97 -29.60 -15.84
N ALA A 115 6.24 -30.85 -15.42
CA ALA A 115 5.93 -32.04 -16.20
C ALA A 115 4.41 -32.32 -16.24
N ALA A 116 3.72 -32.21 -15.10
CA ALA A 116 2.30 -32.57 -15.00
C ALA A 116 1.34 -31.49 -15.56
N LEU A 117 1.72 -30.21 -15.45
CA LEU A 117 0.90 -29.04 -15.80
C LEU A 117 1.74 -28.03 -16.59
N PRO A 118 2.20 -28.35 -17.82
CA PRO A 118 3.20 -27.56 -18.54
C PRO A 118 2.74 -26.14 -18.90
N GLN A 119 1.43 -25.91 -18.98
CA GLN A 119 0.82 -24.61 -19.31
C GLN A 119 0.48 -23.77 -18.06
N LEU A 120 0.65 -24.31 -16.84
CA LEU A 120 0.37 -23.58 -15.62
C LEU A 120 1.55 -22.67 -15.27
N LEU A 121 1.29 -21.38 -15.07
CA LEU A 121 2.29 -20.43 -14.62
C LEU A 121 2.59 -20.66 -13.13
N LEU A 122 3.87 -20.86 -12.82
CA LEU A 122 4.34 -21.20 -11.47
C LEU A 122 5.09 -20.03 -10.87
N ALA A 123 4.45 -19.33 -9.94
CA ALA A 123 5.09 -18.34 -9.07
C ALA A 123 5.46 -18.98 -7.74
N VAL A 124 6.59 -18.57 -7.18
CA VAL A 124 7.11 -19.11 -5.93
C VAL A 124 7.47 -17.99 -4.98
N ASP A 125 6.99 -18.06 -3.75
CA ASP A 125 7.40 -17.15 -2.69
C ASP A 125 8.89 -17.33 -2.36
N VAL A 126 9.65 -16.23 -2.27
CA VAL A 126 11.05 -16.24 -1.84
C VAL A 126 11.17 -15.49 -0.52
N CYS A 127 11.40 -16.24 0.56
CA CYS A 127 11.63 -15.71 1.89
C CYS A 127 12.39 -16.73 2.75
N LEU A 128 12.97 -16.28 3.86
CA LEU A 128 13.68 -17.15 4.80
C LEU A 128 12.86 -17.50 6.05
N CYS A 129 11.75 -16.82 6.33
CA CYS A 129 10.98 -17.04 7.54
C CYS A 129 10.45 -18.48 7.73
N PRO A 130 10.12 -19.26 6.67
CA PRO A 130 9.73 -20.66 6.88
C PRO A 130 10.91 -21.54 7.32
N TYR A 131 12.14 -21.13 7.02
CA TYR A 131 13.35 -21.94 7.07
C TYR A 131 14.32 -21.51 8.18
N THR A 132 14.12 -20.33 8.78
CA THR A 132 15.01 -19.84 9.84
C THR A 132 14.54 -20.27 11.23
N SER A 133 15.49 -20.58 12.12
CA SER A 133 15.20 -20.96 13.51
C SER A 133 14.51 -19.84 14.29
N HIS A 134 14.81 -18.59 13.94
CA HIS A 134 14.24 -17.39 14.56
C HIS A 134 12.97 -16.87 13.86
N GLY A 135 12.58 -17.42 12.71
CA GLY A 135 11.36 -17.04 12.00
C GLY A 135 11.38 -15.67 11.29
N HIS A 136 12.45 -14.88 11.40
CA HIS A 136 12.62 -13.66 10.59
C HIS A 136 12.86 -13.94 9.10
N CYS A 137 12.48 -12.98 8.26
CA CYS A 137 12.59 -13.03 6.80
C CYS A 137 14.01 -12.86 6.26
N GLY A 138 14.97 -12.47 7.10
CA GLY A 138 16.37 -12.26 6.77
C GLY A 138 17.29 -12.82 7.84
N LEU A 139 18.59 -12.79 7.56
CA LEU A 139 19.66 -13.15 8.50
C LEU A 139 19.77 -12.07 9.58
N LEU A 140 20.16 -12.48 10.78
CA LEU A 140 20.39 -11.58 11.90
C LEU A 140 21.89 -11.42 12.16
N THR A 141 22.28 -10.21 12.54
CA THR A 141 23.56 -9.92 13.20
C THR A 141 23.57 -10.48 14.63
N ASP A 142 24.74 -10.53 15.27
CA ASP A 142 24.89 -10.95 16.68
C ASP A 142 24.02 -10.12 17.65
N ASN A 143 23.67 -8.89 17.27
CA ASN A 143 22.81 -7.99 18.04
C ASN A 143 21.30 -8.20 17.77
N GLY A 144 20.92 -9.21 16.99
CA GLY A 144 19.52 -9.51 16.66
C GLY A 144 18.87 -8.56 15.67
N VAL A 145 19.65 -7.70 14.99
CA VAL A 145 19.16 -6.81 13.92
C VAL A 145 19.37 -7.48 12.56
N ILE A 146 18.46 -7.28 11.61
CA ILE A 146 18.57 -7.77 10.23
C ILE A 146 19.91 -7.35 9.61
N ASP A 147 20.69 -8.33 9.16
CA ASP A 147 21.86 -8.14 8.31
C ASP A 147 21.41 -8.03 6.85
N HIS A 148 21.20 -6.79 6.39
CA HIS A 148 20.68 -6.53 5.05
C HIS A 148 21.52 -7.15 3.93
N ALA A 149 22.86 -7.03 4.00
CA ALA A 149 23.73 -7.46 2.91
C ALA A 149 23.72 -8.98 2.76
N ASN A 150 23.88 -9.70 3.87
CA ASN A 150 23.86 -11.16 3.86
C ASN A 150 22.44 -11.71 3.60
N SER A 151 21.39 -11.02 4.07
CA SER A 151 20.00 -11.37 3.75
C SER A 151 19.72 -11.29 2.26
N VAL A 152 20.08 -10.18 1.61
CA VAL A 152 19.88 -10.00 0.16
C VAL A 152 20.63 -11.07 -0.63
N LYS A 153 21.87 -11.38 -0.23
CA LYS A 153 22.65 -12.45 -0.86
C LYS A 153 21.94 -13.79 -0.74
N ARG A 154 21.52 -14.17 0.47
CA ARG A 154 20.83 -15.44 0.73
C ARG A 154 19.50 -15.56 -0.03
N ILE A 155 18.68 -14.50 -0.01
CA ILE A 155 17.43 -14.45 -0.78
C ILE A 155 17.68 -14.61 -2.28
N SER A 156 18.77 -14.04 -2.80
CA SER A 156 19.15 -14.17 -4.21
C SER A 156 19.55 -15.60 -4.58
N GLU A 157 20.23 -16.31 -3.68
CA GLU A 157 20.57 -17.73 -3.84
C GLU A 157 19.31 -18.60 -3.88
N VAL A 158 18.37 -18.36 -2.97
CA VAL A 158 17.08 -19.09 -2.93
C VAL A 158 16.24 -18.86 -4.17
N ALA A 159 16.10 -17.59 -4.58
CA ALA A 159 15.40 -17.26 -5.82
C ALA A 159 16.03 -17.94 -7.03
N LEU A 160 17.37 -17.97 -7.11
CA LEU A 160 18.09 -18.63 -8.19
C LEU A 160 17.86 -20.14 -8.19
N ALA A 161 17.80 -20.78 -7.02
CA ALA A 161 17.52 -22.20 -6.92
C ALA A 161 16.10 -22.54 -7.39
N TYR A 162 15.09 -21.77 -6.99
CA TYR A 162 13.72 -21.96 -7.47
C TYR A 162 13.60 -21.71 -8.98
N ALA A 163 14.29 -20.70 -9.50
CA ALA A 163 14.40 -20.46 -10.94
C ALA A 163 15.00 -21.67 -11.68
N LYS A 164 16.12 -22.20 -11.18
CA LYS A 164 16.77 -23.41 -11.73
C LYS A 164 15.88 -24.66 -11.66
N ALA A 165 15.07 -24.77 -10.62
CA ALA A 165 14.12 -25.87 -10.44
C ALA A 165 12.87 -25.77 -11.34
N GLY A 166 12.66 -24.62 -12.00
CA GLY A 166 11.60 -24.44 -13.00
C GLY A 166 10.49 -23.48 -12.61
N ALA A 167 10.70 -22.60 -11.61
CA ALA A 167 9.80 -21.49 -11.35
C ALA A 167 9.81 -20.51 -12.54
N HIS A 168 8.62 -20.08 -12.98
CA HIS A 168 8.48 -19.04 -14.00
C HIS A 168 8.58 -17.65 -13.39
N ILE A 169 8.15 -17.54 -12.13
CA ILE A 169 8.15 -16.31 -11.37
C ILE A 169 8.76 -16.59 -10.00
N VAL A 170 9.69 -15.73 -9.59
CA VAL A 170 10.12 -15.64 -8.19
C VAL A 170 9.52 -14.38 -7.56
N ALA A 171 8.84 -14.56 -6.42
CA ALA A 171 8.06 -13.53 -5.72
C ALA A 171 8.66 -13.27 -4.33
N PRO A 172 9.71 -12.43 -4.23
CA PRO A 172 10.36 -12.14 -2.96
C PRO A 172 9.47 -11.34 -2.01
N SER A 173 9.21 -11.90 -0.82
CA SER A 173 8.36 -11.32 0.23
C SER A 173 9.14 -10.92 1.49
N ASP A 174 10.47 -11.01 1.45
CA ASP A 174 11.38 -10.75 2.57
C ASP A 174 11.49 -9.28 3.00
N MET A 175 11.06 -8.36 2.13
CA MET A 175 11.08 -6.90 2.34
C MET A 175 12.47 -6.27 2.56
N MET A 176 13.57 -6.94 2.21
CA MET A 176 14.90 -6.35 2.32
C MET A 176 15.11 -5.23 1.30
N ASP A 177 15.81 -4.18 1.70
CA ASP A 177 16.23 -3.14 0.75
C ASP A 177 17.13 -3.74 -0.33
N ASN A 178 16.89 -3.36 -1.59
CA ASN A 178 17.64 -3.83 -2.76
C ASN A 178 17.59 -5.34 -3.09
N ARG A 179 16.78 -6.18 -2.42
CA ARG A 179 16.69 -7.63 -2.77
C ARG A 179 16.40 -7.90 -4.24
N ILE A 180 15.57 -7.05 -4.85
CA ILE A 180 15.19 -7.16 -6.27
C ILE A 180 16.41 -7.04 -7.17
N LYS A 181 17.34 -6.12 -6.84
CA LYS A 181 18.59 -5.98 -7.59
C LYS A 181 19.45 -7.23 -7.43
N GLY A 182 19.63 -7.71 -6.20
CA GLY A 182 20.41 -8.91 -5.91
C GLY A 182 19.91 -10.14 -6.67
N ILE A 183 18.59 -10.38 -6.64
CA ILE A 183 17.97 -11.49 -7.37
C ILE A 183 18.18 -11.33 -8.88
N LYS A 184 17.95 -10.12 -9.43
CA LYS A 184 18.15 -9.88 -10.86
C LYS A 184 19.59 -10.09 -11.30
N ASP A 185 20.56 -9.63 -10.50
CA ASP A 185 21.98 -9.84 -10.78
C ASP A 185 22.31 -11.34 -10.80
N ALA A 186 21.78 -12.11 -9.84
CA ALA A 186 21.97 -13.56 -9.77
C ALA A 186 21.35 -14.29 -10.98
N LEU A 187 20.12 -13.93 -11.36
CA LEU A 187 19.46 -14.50 -12.55
C LEU A 187 20.20 -14.14 -13.84
N PHE A 188 20.66 -12.89 -13.97
CA PHE A 188 21.42 -12.43 -15.13
C PHE A 188 22.76 -13.17 -15.27
N ALA A 189 23.50 -13.29 -14.17
CA ALA A 189 24.77 -14.04 -14.12
C ALA A 189 24.61 -15.51 -14.52
N ASN A 190 23.41 -16.09 -14.33
CA ASN A 190 23.09 -17.48 -14.68
C ASN A 190 22.29 -17.62 -15.99
N ARG A 191 22.13 -16.53 -16.77
CA ARG A 191 21.40 -16.50 -18.06
C ARG A 191 19.91 -16.87 -17.96
N LEU A 192 19.28 -16.64 -16.81
CA LEU A 192 17.86 -16.92 -16.56
C LEU A 192 16.95 -15.68 -16.67
N GLN A 193 17.51 -14.50 -16.93
CA GLN A 193 16.80 -13.22 -16.95
C GLN A 193 15.63 -13.12 -17.95
N ASN A 194 15.64 -13.96 -19.00
CA ASN A 194 14.60 -14.00 -20.04
C ASN A 194 13.63 -15.18 -19.86
N GLN A 195 13.86 -16.03 -18.87
CA GLN A 195 13.07 -17.24 -18.60
C GLN A 195 12.26 -17.13 -17.32
N VAL A 196 12.70 -16.27 -16.40
CA VAL A 196 12.08 -16.07 -15.09
C VAL A 196 11.75 -14.60 -14.92
N ASP A 197 10.46 -14.32 -14.70
CA ASP A 197 10.00 -12.97 -14.37
C ASP A 197 10.12 -12.71 -12.86
N LEU A 198 10.38 -11.46 -12.50
CA LEU A 198 10.26 -11.00 -11.12
C LEU A 198 8.89 -10.38 -10.95
N TYR A 199 7.98 -11.11 -10.32
CA TYR A 199 6.70 -10.54 -9.96
C TYR A 199 6.88 -9.59 -8.79
N LYS A 200 6.86 -8.29 -9.12
CA LYS A 200 7.11 -7.17 -8.18
C LYS A 200 5.92 -6.88 -7.27
N SER A 201 4.86 -7.69 -7.34
CA SER A 201 3.53 -7.36 -6.80
C SER A 201 3.10 -8.38 -5.75
N LEU A 202 3.57 -8.18 -4.52
CA LEU A 202 2.76 -8.49 -3.33
C LEU A 202 3.13 -7.56 -2.18
N PHE A 203 4.33 -6.96 -2.22
CA PHE A 203 4.67 -5.83 -1.39
C PHE A 203 5.35 -4.73 -2.21
N LYS A 204 4.52 -3.79 -2.72
CA LYS A 204 4.88 -2.36 -2.70
C LYS A 204 5.44 -2.04 -1.30
N LEU A 205 6.20 -0.97 -1.16
CA LEU A 205 6.53 -0.40 0.15
C LEU A 205 5.22 0.00 0.86
N THR A 206 4.53 -0.99 1.41
CA THR A 206 3.42 -0.85 2.33
C THR A 206 4.13 -0.60 3.63
N LEU A 207 4.17 0.66 4.06
CA LEU A 207 4.22 0.94 5.49
C LEU A 207 3.16 0.03 6.10
N TYR A 208 3.60 -0.97 6.87
CA TYR A 208 2.73 -1.94 7.51
C TYR A 208 1.67 -1.16 8.30
N LEU A 209 0.47 -1.07 7.73
CA LEU A 209 -0.74 -0.50 8.34
C LEU A 209 -1.16 -1.29 9.57
N SER A 210 -0.55 -2.46 9.83
CA SER A 210 -0.75 -3.23 11.07
C SER A 210 -0.40 -2.44 12.34
N TYR A 211 0.28 -1.29 12.22
CA TYR A 211 0.56 -0.38 13.35
C TYR A 211 0.18 1.09 13.07
N VAL A 212 -0.65 1.37 12.05
CA VAL A 212 -1.17 2.72 11.77
C VAL A 212 -2.68 2.73 12.05
N THR A 213 -3.06 3.19 13.24
CA THR A 213 -4.47 3.45 13.53
C THR A 213 -4.90 4.78 12.92
N SER A 214 -6.03 4.77 12.21
CA SER A 214 -6.66 6.00 11.70
C SER A 214 -7.38 6.70 12.85
N ILE A 215 -7.05 7.98 13.05
CA ILE A 215 -7.61 8.81 14.12
C ILE A 215 -8.43 9.93 13.51
N LEU A 216 -9.69 10.00 13.92
CA LEU A 216 -10.60 11.08 13.56
C LEU A 216 -10.55 12.13 14.66
N LEU A 217 -10.01 13.31 14.35
CA LEU A 217 -9.74 14.36 15.32
C LEU A 217 -10.80 15.46 15.24
N LEU A 218 -11.48 15.72 16.35
CA LEU A 218 -12.48 16.76 16.51
C LEU A 218 -11.85 18.11 16.85
N GLU A 219 -12.56 19.17 16.46
CA GLU A 219 -12.29 20.54 16.87
C GLU A 219 -12.46 20.76 18.37
N ASN A 220 -13.51 20.20 18.98
CA ASN A 220 -13.69 20.22 20.43
C ASN A 220 -12.65 19.30 21.09
N GLU A 221 -11.73 19.89 21.86
CA GLU A 221 -10.60 19.18 22.48
C GLU A 221 -11.02 18.09 23.48
N ASP A 222 -12.19 18.22 24.11
CA ASP A 222 -12.73 17.24 25.06
C ASP A 222 -13.81 16.33 24.44
N GLY A 223 -14.09 16.51 23.15
CA GLY A 223 -15.13 15.79 22.43
C GLY A 223 -14.87 14.29 22.34
N PHE A 224 -15.94 13.50 22.33
CA PHE A 224 -15.91 12.08 22.03
C PHE A 224 -17.24 11.67 21.39
N GLN A 225 -17.19 11.14 20.17
CA GLN A 225 -18.39 10.81 19.40
C GLN A 225 -18.23 9.43 18.76
N SER A 226 -19.26 8.59 18.82
CA SER A 226 -19.32 7.36 18.01
C SER A 226 -19.70 7.68 16.56
N VAL A 227 -19.23 6.85 15.64
CA VAL A 227 -19.57 6.94 14.22
C VAL A 227 -20.65 5.90 13.90
N SER A 228 -21.86 6.35 13.59
CA SER A 228 -23.01 5.45 13.38
C SER A 228 -22.84 4.48 12.20
N SER A 229 -22.15 4.92 11.13
CA SER A 229 -21.88 4.10 9.94
C SER A 229 -20.73 3.10 10.11
N MET A 230 -19.95 3.21 11.20
CA MET A 230 -18.78 2.37 11.46
C MET A 230 -18.72 1.99 12.95
N PRO A 231 -19.34 0.86 13.35
CA PRO A 231 -19.30 0.39 14.73
C PRO A 231 -17.86 0.28 15.27
N ASN A 232 -17.66 0.70 16.52
CA ASN A 232 -16.34 0.76 17.19
C ASN A 232 -15.34 1.78 16.62
N VAL A 233 -15.78 2.66 15.71
CA VAL A 233 -15.01 3.83 15.29
C VAL A 233 -15.51 5.08 16.02
N TYR A 234 -14.57 5.86 16.53
CA TYR A 234 -14.87 7.05 17.33
C TYR A 234 -14.09 8.27 16.80
N ARG A 235 -14.67 9.45 17.01
CA ARG A 235 -14.01 10.74 16.84
C ARG A 235 -13.59 11.26 18.20
N TYR A 236 -12.35 11.72 18.30
CA TYR A 236 -11.74 12.15 19.54
C TYR A 236 -11.35 13.62 19.48
N GLY A 237 -11.63 14.36 20.54
CA GLY A 237 -10.90 15.57 20.88
C GLY A 237 -9.51 15.23 21.39
N ILE A 238 -8.56 16.15 21.25
CA ILE A 238 -7.15 15.90 21.60
C ILE A 238 -6.92 15.49 23.07
N ASN A 239 -7.69 16.04 24.01
CA ASN A 239 -7.56 15.75 25.44
C ASN A 239 -8.01 14.32 25.77
N LYS A 240 -8.93 13.76 24.99
CA LYS A 240 -9.38 12.36 25.10
C LYS A 240 -8.48 11.41 24.29
N LEU A 241 -7.94 11.90 23.18
CA LEU A 241 -7.08 11.14 22.28
C LEU A 241 -5.74 10.77 22.94
N ILE A 242 -5.06 11.72 23.62
CA ILE A 242 -3.73 11.48 24.20
C ILE A 242 -3.74 10.31 25.20
N PRO A 243 -4.64 10.26 26.19
CA PRO A 243 -4.73 9.11 27.11
C PRO A 243 -4.98 7.79 26.38
N ALA A 244 -5.88 7.76 25.40
CA ALA A 244 -6.17 6.55 24.62
C ALA A 244 -4.94 6.08 23.83
N LEU A 245 -4.19 7.01 23.22
CA LEU A 245 -2.97 6.68 22.49
C LEU A 245 -1.84 6.22 23.41
N LYS A 246 -1.73 6.74 24.63
CA LYS A 246 -0.71 6.27 25.60
C LYS A 246 -0.83 4.77 25.84
N GLU A 247 -2.04 4.29 26.13
CA GLU A 247 -2.31 2.87 26.33
C GLU A 247 -1.95 2.03 25.09
N LEU A 248 -2.29 2.52 23.89
CA LEU A 248 -1.97 1.82 22.65
C LEU A 248 -0.47 1.83 22.35
N VAL A 249 0.24 2.91 22.66
CA VAL A 249 1.70 3.01 22.50
C VAL A 249 2.42 2.06 23.44
N GLU A 250 1.97 1.92 24.68
CA GLU A 250 2.47 0.91 25.63
C GLU A 250 2.25 -0.52 25.12
N LYS A 251 1.14 -0.75 24.42
CA LYS A 251 0.83 -2.02 23.73
C LYS A 251 1.56 -2.20 22.39
N GLY A 252 2.41 -1.25 21.99
CA GLY A 252 3.28 -1.37 20.84
C GLY A 252 2.87 -0.57 19.60
N LEU A 253 1.84 0.29 19.67
CA LEU A 253 1.48 1.20 18.57
C LEU A 253 2.66 2.15 18.27
N LYS A 254 3.08 2.21 17.01
CA LYS A 254 4.24 3.01 16.58
C LYS A 254 3.88 4.20 15.69
N SER A 255 2.69 4.20 15.11
CA SER A 255 2.28 5.23 14.16
C SER A 255 0.78 5.47 14.16
N ILE A 256 0.36 6.67 13.78
CA ILE A 256 -1.05 7.00 13.54
C ILE A 256 -1.20 7.85 12.29
N LEU A 257 -2.38 7.79 11.69
CA LEU A 257 -2.80 8.69 10.63
C LEU A 257 -3.97 9.55 11.09
N ILE A 258 -3.79 10.86 11.10
CA ILE A 258 -4.75 11.82 11.65
C ILE A 258 -5.58 12.44 10.51
N PHE A 259 -6.89 12.45 10.70
CA PHE A 259 -7.84 13.14 9.86
C PHE A 259 -8.56 14.23 10.67
N GLY A 260 -8.45 15.47 10.22
CA GLY A 260 -9.09 16.62 10.86
C GLY A 260 -10.58 16.74 10.50
N ILE A 261 -11.42 16.95 11.51
CA ILE A 261 -12.85 17.21 11.34
C ILE A 261 -13.19 18.54 11.97
N VAL A 262 -13.72 19.46 11.15
CA VAL A 262 -14.21 20.77 11.60
C VAL A 262 -15.72 20.73 11.75
N GLU A 263 -16.20 21.34 12.83
CA GLU A 263 -17.63 21.40 13.16
C GLU A 263 -18.12 22.84 13.25
N THR A 264 -17.30 23.73 13.81
CA THR A 264 -17.63 25.15 14.00
C THR A 264 -16.79 26.08 13.14
N LEU A 265 -15.61 25.66 12.66
CA LEU A 265 -14.86 26.47 11.70
C LEU A 265 -15.62 26.60 10.37
N GLU A 266 -15.66 27.83 9.87
CA GLU A 266 -16.29 28.15 8.60
C GLU A 266 -15.63 27.40 7.44
N LYS A 267 -16.47 26.84 6.57
CA LYS A 267 -16.04 26.24 5.30
C LYS A 267 -16.28 27.24 4.18
N ASP A 268 -15.26 27.53 3.40
CA ASP A 268 -15.30 28.48 2.29
C ASP A 268 -14.82 27.83 0.97
N ALA A 269 -14.82 28.57 -0.13
CA ALA A 269 -14.43 28.00 -1.43
C ALA A 269 -12.94 27.59 -1.50
N THR A 270 -12.08 28.13 -0.62
CA THR A 270 -10.63 27.92 -0.64
C THR A 270 -10.12 26.96 0.44
N GLY A 271 -11.00 26.54 1.34
CA GLY A 271 -10.64 25.78 2.53
C GLY A 271 -9.66 26.56 3.42
N THR A 272 -9.91 27.86 3.67
CA THR A 272 -8.98 28.73 4.40
C THR A 272 -8.65 28.19 5.80
N ASN A 273 -9.59 27.50 6.44
CA ASN A 273 -9.38 26.87 7.75
C ASN A 273 -8.63 25.52 7.71
N ALA A 274 -8.15 25.07 6.55
CA ALA A 274 -7.38 23.83 6.44
C ALA A 274 -5.98 23.94 7.08
N ASP A 275 -5.40 25.14 7.17
CA ASP A 275 -4.07 25.41 7.73
C ASP A 275 -4.07 26.55 8.75
N SER A 276 -5.26 26.96 9.22
CA SER A 276 -5.37 28.01 10.23
C SER A 276 -4.84 27.53 11.58
N PRO A 277 -4.40 28.46 12.46
CA PRO A 277 -4.02 28.12 13.84
C PRO A 277 -5.15 27.45 14.63
N GLU A 278 -6.41 27.65 14.22
CA GLU A 278 -7.58 27.05 14.85
C GLU A 278 -7.92 25.66 14.31
N ASN A 279 -7.24 25.21 13.26
CA ASN A 279 -7.44 23.88 12.71
C ASN A 279 -7.11 22.81 13.78
N PRO A 280 -7.99 21.80 13.98
CA PRO A 280 -7.78 20.77 15.01
C PRO A 280 -6.45 20.04 14.87
N VAL A 281 -6.03 19.74 13.64
CA VAL A 281 -4.78 19.02 13.35
C VAL A 281 -3.58 19.89 13.70
N VAL A 282 -3.59 21.16 13.30
CA VAL A 282 -2.52 22.13 13.60
C VAL A 282 -2.34 22.28 15.11
N LYS A 283 -3.44 22.36 15.87
CA LYS A 283 -3.41 22.44 17.34
C LYS A 283 -2.94 21.14 18.01
N ALA A 284 -3.31 19.99 17.46
CA ALA A 284 -3.03 18.70 18.06
C ALA A 284 -1.59 18.22 17.87
N LEU A 285 -0.97 18.48 16.72
CA LEU A 285 0.39 18.00 16.42
C LEU A 285 1.45 18.37 17.48
N PRO A 286 1.58 19.63 17.94
CA PRO A 286 2.56 19.96 18.97
C PRO A 286 2.25 19.29 20.32
N LYS A 287 0.96 19.16 20.67
CA LYS A 287 0.51 18.46 21.89
C LYS A 287 0.87 16.97 21.83
N LEU A 288 0.66 16.32 20.68
CA LEU A 288 1.01 14.92 20.44
C LEU A 288 2.53 14.70 20.46
N ARG A 289 3.30 15.58 19.81
CA ARG A 289 4.78 15.52 19.83
C ARG A 289 5.34 15.63 21.24
N ALA A 290 4.75 16.48 22.08
CA ALA A 290 5.15 16.63 23.48
C ALA A 290 4.76 15.42 24.35
N ALA A 291 3.53 14.91 24.18
CA ALA A 291 3.01 13.83 25.02
C ALA A 291 3.52 12.43 24.62
N LEU A 292 3.80 12.21 23.34
CA LEU A 292 4.14 10.91 22.73
C LEU A 292 5.31 11.08 21.74
N PRO A 293 6.52 11.44 22.21
CA PRO A 293 7.63 11.85 21.34
C PRO A 293 8.13 10.76 20.38
N GLN A 294 7.89 9.48 20.70
CA GLN A 294 8.27 8.32 19.89
C GLN A 294 7.17 7.87 18.92
N LEU A 295 5.98 8.46 18.98
CA LEU A 295 4.87 8.10 18.09
C LEU A 295 5.03 8.82 16.74
N LEU A 296 5.05 8.05 15.65
CA LEU A 296 5.12 8.59 14.31
C LEU A 296 3.74 9.13 13.87
N LEU A 297 3.70 10.44 13.59
CA LEU A 297 2.50 11.18 13.24
C LEU A 297 2.42 11.39 11.72
N ALA A 298 1.50 10.69 11.07
CA ALA A 298 1.08 10.95 9.70
C ALA A 298 -0.23 11.75 9.70
N VAL A 299 -0.41 12.61 8.70
CA VAL A 299 -1.58 13.50 8.62
C VAL A 299 -2.14 13.52 7.21
N ASP A 300 -3.44 13.32 7.09
CA ASP A 300 -4.16 13.48 5.82
C ASP A 300 -4.14 14.94 5.34
N VAL A 301 -3.74 15.16 4.09
CA VAL A 301 -3.81 16.48 3.44
C VAL A 301 -4.89 16.43 2.36
N CYS A 302 -6.00 17.12 2.63
CA CYS A 302 -7.11 17.26 1.69
C CYS A 302 -7.93 18.51 2.03
N LEU A 303 -8.57 19.10 1.02
CA LEU A 303 -9.41 20.29 1.19
C LEU A 303 -10.88 19.98 1.45
N CYS A 304 -11.34 18.76 1.14
CA CYS A 304 -12.77 18.45 1.23
C CYS A 304 -13.41 18.58 2.62
N PRO A 305 -12.69 18.40 3.76
CA PRO A 305 -13.28 18.70 5.07
C PRO A 305 -13.51 20.19 5.31
N TYR A 306 -12.79 21.06 4.60
CA TYR A 306 -12.68 22.50 4.87
C TYR A 306 -13.33 23.38 3.81
N THR A 307 -13.60 22.85 2.62
CA THR A 307 -14.25 23.61 1.55
C THR A 307 -15.78 23.60 1.68
N SER A 308 -16.44 24.70 1.34
CA SER A 308 -17.92 24.81 1.31
C SER A 308 -18.57 23.87 0.30
N HIS A 309 -17.88 23.53 -0.80
CA HIS A 309 -18.40 22.62 -1.83
C HIS A 309 -18.04 21.13 -1.58
N GLY A 310 -17.11 20.85 -0.67
CA GLY A 310 -16.71 19.48 -0.31
C GLY A 310 -15.88 18.75 -1.38
N HIS A 311 -15.21 19.46 -2.29
CA HIS A 311 -14.28 18.86 -3.27
C HIS A 311 -12.85 18.87 -2.73
N CYS A 312 -12.00 18.01 -3.28
CA CYS A 312 -10.62 17.86 -2.82
C CYS A 312 -9.68 18.97 -3.31
N GLY A 313 -10.17 19.88 -4.16
CA GLY A 313 -9.46 21.06 -4.63
C GLY A 313 -10.42 22.17 -5.03
N LEU A 314 -9.85 23.29 -5.45
CA LEU A 314 -10.53 24.52 -5.80
C LEU A 314 -11.29 24.37 -7.12
N LEU A 315 -12.39 25.08 -7.25
CA LEU A 315 -13.22 25.12 -8.44
C LEU A 315 -13.05 26.45 -9.18
N THR A 316 -13.03 26.39 -10.50
CA THR A 316 -13.22 27.53 -11.40
C THR A 316 -14.69 27.99 -11.36
N ASP A 317 -14.99 29.17 -11.91
CA ASP A 317 -16.36 29.70 -12.02
C ASP A 317 -17.33 28.75 -12.75
N ASN A 318 -16.81 27.90 -13.65
CA ASN A 318 -17.58 26.91 -14.39
C ASN A 318 -17.73 25.56 -13.64
N GLY A 319 -17.32 25.48 -12.37
CA GLY A 319 -17.47 24.28 -11.52
C GLY A 319 -16.49 23.15 -11.83
N VAL A 320 -15.47 23.39 -12.66
CA VAL A 320 -14.40 22.41 -12.94
C VAL A 320 -13.22 22.68 -11.99
N ILE A 321 -12.48 21.62 -11.62
CA ILE A 321 -11.27 21.74 -10.79
C ILE A 321 -10.27 22.72 -11.42
N ASP A 322 -9.87 23.74 -10.66
CA ASP A 322 -8.71 24.58 -10.96
C ASP A 322 -7.45 23.86 -10.47
N HIS A 323 -6.79 23.15 -11.39
CA HIS A 323 -5.66 22.28 -11.05
C HIS A 323 -4.49 23.03 -10.42
N ALA A 324 -4.05 24.15 -11.03
CA ALA A 324 -2.86 24.88 -10.59
C ALA A 324 -3.07 25.50 -9.19
N ASN A 325 -4.20 26.18 -8.99
CA ASN A 325 -4.51 26.77 -7.69
C ASN A 325 -4.80 25.70 -6.62
N SER A 326 -5.38 24.55 -7.00
CA SER A 326 -5.55 23.41 -6.09
C SER A 326 -4.21 22.84 -5.62
N VAL A 327 -3.26 22.60 -6.53
CA VAL A 327 -1.93 22.09 -6.18
C VAL A 327 -1.21 23.05 -5.24
N LYS A 328 -1.28 24.35 -5.53
CA LYS A 328 -0.70 25.39 -4.66
C LYS A 328 -1.32 25.33 -3.27
N ARG A 329 -2.65 25.36 -3.16
CA ARG A 329 -3.36 25.34 -1.88
C ARG A 329 -3.07 24.07 -1.06
N ILE A 330 -3.08 22.89 -1.70
CA ILE A 330 -2.71 21.62 -1.05
C ILE A 330 -1.27 21.66 -0.52
N SER A 331 -0.35 22.29 -1.25
CA SER A 331 1.05 22.42 -0.84
C SER A 331 1.23 23.34 0.38
N GLU A 332 0.43 24.42 0.46
CA GLU A 332 0.39 25.32 1.62
C GLU A 332 -0.09 24.58 2.88
N VAL A 333 -1.18 23.79 2.76
CA VAL A 333 -1.71 23.01 3.88
C VAL A 333 -0.72 21.94 4.33
N ALA A 334 -0.11 21.21 3.39
CA ALA A 334 0.93 20.23 3.72
C ALA A 334 2.11 20.89 4.46
N LEU A 335 2.56 22.07 4.00
CA LEU A 335 3.63 22.81 4.65
C LEU A 335 3.25 23.26 6.06
N ALA A 336 2.01 23.68 6.29
CA ALA A 336 1.53 24.07 7.62
C ALA A 336 1.55 22.89 8.59
N TYR A 337 1.05 21.72 8.18
CA TYR A 337 1.11 20.51 9.00
C TYR A 337 2.54 20.05 9.27
N ALA A 338 3.43 20.15 8.27
CA ALA A 338 4.85 19.89 8.44
C ALA A 338 5.47 20.81 9.51
N LYS A 339 5.19 22.12 9.45
CA LYS A 339 5.66 23.11 10.45
C LYS A 339 5.06 22.87 11.84
N ALA A 340 3.83 22.37 11.92
CA ALA A 340 3.17 22.03 13.18
C ALA A 340 3.71 20.74 13.83
N GLY A 341 4.51 19.94 13.11
CA GLY A 341 5.21 18.77 13.66
C GLY A 341 4.75 17.41 13.09
N ALA A 342 4.08 17.39 11.94
CA ALA A 342 3.82 16.14 11.22
C ALA A 342 5.15 15.52 10.73
N HIS A 343 5.32 14.22 10.94
CA HIS A 343 6.46 13.48 10.38
C HIS A 343 6.18 13.06 8.93
N ILE A 344 4.91 12.82 8.63
CA ILE A 344 4.45 12.43 7.30
C ILE A 344 3.24 13.28 6.92
N VAL A 345 3.30 13.91 5.76
CA VAL A 345 2.13 14.51 5.11
C VAL A 345 1.59 13.55 4.05
N ALA A 346 0.31 13.22 4.13
CA ALA A 346 -0.32 12.18 3.33
C ALA A 346 -1.43 12.78 2.44
N PRO A 347 -1.08 13.34 1.27
CA PRO A 347 -2.06 14.00 0.41
C PRO A 347 -3.00 12.99 -0.24
N SER A 348 -4.29 13.07 0.09
CA SER A 348 -5.35 12.15 -0.38
C SER A 348 -6.26 12.72 -1.46
N ASP A 349 -6.05 14.00 -1.80
CA ASP A 349 -6.58 14.58 -3.03
C ASP A 349 -5.96 13.88 -4.26
N MET A 350 -6.58 14.05 -5.42
CA MET A 350 -6.16 13.37 -6.65
C MET A 350 -5.57 14.30 -7.69
N MET A 351 -5.11 15.49 -7.29
CA MET A 351 -4.49 16.42 -8.23
C MET A 351 -3.17 15.85 -8.76
N ASP A 352 -2.96 15.99 -10.06
CA ASP A 352 -1.69 15.67 -10.71
C ASP A 352 -0.61 16.67 -10.25
N ASN A 353 0.67 16.28 -10.27
CA ASN A 353 1.81 17.12 -9.84
C ASN A 353 1.81 17.63 -8.39
N ARG A 354 0.79 17.33 -7.57
CA ARG A 354 0.72 17.81 -6.18
C ARG A 354 1.91 17.39 -5.31
N ILE A 355 2.46 16.20 -5.54
CA ILE A 355 3.62 15.69 -4.79
C ILE A 355 4.84 16.56 -5.05
N LYS A 356 5.01 16.99 -6.30
CA LYS A 356 6.05 17.94 -6.65
C LYS A 356 5.83 19.27 -5.93
N GLY A 357 4.61 19.83 -5.98
CA GLY A 357 4.28 21.08 -5.28
C GLY A 357 4.57 21.02 -3.78
N ILE A 358 4.17 19.94 -3.11
CA ILE A 358 4.45 19.71 -1.68
C ILE A 358 5.96 19.61 -1.44
N LYS A 359 6.69 18.83 -2.24
CA LYS A 359 8.15 18.68 -2.09
C LYS A 359 8.89 19.98 -2.32
N ASP A 360 8.52 20.74 -3.34
CA ASP A 360 9.10 22.07 -3.61
C ASP A 360 8.89 22.99 -2.39
N ALA A 361 7.68 23.00 -1.81
CA ALA A 361 7.37 23.78 -0.62
C ALA A 361 8.19 23.34 0.61
N LEU A 362 8.36 22.03 0.83
CA LEU A 362 9.18 21.49 1.91
C LEU A 362 10.67 21.84 1.73
N VAL A 363 11.20 21.71 0.51
CA VAL A 363 12.60 22.07 0.18
C VAL A 363 12.83 23.58 0.40
N ALA A 364 11.93 24.43 -0.11
CA ALA A 364 12.03 25.88 0.06
C ALA A 364 12.04 26.30 1.54
N ASN A 365 11.45 25.50 2.43
CA ASN A 365 11.39 25.73 3.87
C ASN A 365 12.39 24.89 4.68
N ARG A 366 13.32 24.16 4.03
CA ARG A 366 14.34 23.32 4.67
C ARG A 366 13.80 22.15 5.51
N LEU A 367 12.63 21.63 5.13
CA LEU A 367 11.95 20.51 5.81
C LEU A 367 12.07 19.17 5.06
N GLN A 368 12.75 19.13 3.92
CA GLN A 368 12.85 17.95 3.06
C GLN A 368 13.51 16.72 3.71
N ASN A 369 14.29 16.92 4.77
CA ASN A 369 14.94 15.84 5.53
C ASN A 369 14.25 15.56 6.88
N GLN A 370 13.15 16.25 7.18
CA GLN A 370 12.42 16.17 8.45
C GLN A 370 11.00 15.62 8.27
N VAL A 371 10.42 15.80 7.08
CA VAL A 371 9.04 15.42 6.78
C VAL A 371 8.99 14.58 5.51
N SER A 372 8.36 13.41 5.62
CA SER A 372 8.12 12.51 4.50
C SER A 372 6.78 12.82 3.82
N VAL A 373 6.65 12.47 2.53
CA VAL A 373 5.41 12.60 1.77
C VAL A 373 4.89 11.22 1.42
N LEU A 374 3.76 10.83 2.00
CA LEU A 374 3.09 9.53 1.77
C LEU A 374 1.81 9.72 0.95
N SER A 375 1.94 9.70 -0.37
CA SER A 375 0.81 9.97 -1.27
C SER A 375 -0.14 8.79 -1.41
N TYR A 376 -1.45 9.07 -1.36
CA TYR A 376 -2.44 8.22 -1.99
C TYR A 376 -2.32 8.37 -3.51
N SER A 377 -1.65 7.43 -4.17
CA SER A 377 -1.30 7.60 -5.59
C SER A 377 -2.51 7.48 -6.51
N CYS A 378 -3.41 6.55 -6.16
CA CYS A 378 -4.59 6.21 -6.95
C CYS A 378 -5.82 6.10 -6.04
N LYS A 379 -6.91 6.76 -6.43
CA LYS A 379 -8.20 6.72 -5.75
C LYS A 379 -9.28 6.57 -6.81
N PHE A 380 -10.04 5.49 -6.70
CA PHE A 380 -11.08 5.17 -7.66
C PHE A 380 -12.40 5.85 -7.27
N ALA A 381 -13.22 6.17 -8.25
CA ALA A 381 -14.56 6.68 -8.03
C ALA A 381 -15.49 5.52 -7.65
N SER A 382 -15.43 5.09 -6.38
CA SER A 382 -16.19 3.96 -5.84
C SER A 382 -17.19 4.38 -4.75
N SER A 383 -18.29 3.63 -4.62
CA SER A 383 -19.26 3.74 -3.52
C SER A 383 -18.70 3.21 -2.20
N MET A 384 -17.64 2.38 -2.23
CA MET A 384 -16.98 1.79 -1.05
C MET A 384 -16.41 2.84 -0.08
N TYR A 385 -16.20 4.08 -0.52
CA TYR A 385 -15.76 5.19 0.34
C TYR A 385 -16.90 5.86 1.11
N GLY A 386 -18.17 5.50 0.87
CA GLY A 386 -19.35 6.12 1.49
C GLY A 386 -19.27 6.19 3.02
N PRO A 387 -19.07 5.07 3.72
CA PRO A 387 -18.97 5.05 5.18
C PRO A 387 -17.89 5.99 5.73
N PHE A 388 -16.72 6.06 5.07
CA PHE A 388 -15.64 6.97 5.46
C PHE A 388 -15.96 8.45 5.18
N ARG A 389 -16.68 8.76 4.09
CA ARG A 389 -17.08 10.14 3.76
C ARG A 389 -18.07 10.72 4.76
N ASP A 390 -19.05 9.92 5.17
CA ASP A 390 -20.01 10.27 6.21
C ASP A 390 -19.31 10.50 7.55
N THR A 391 -18.33 9.64 7.83
CA THR A 391 -17.46 9.74 9.00
C THR A 391 -16.65 11.04 9.03
N MET A 392 -16.22 11.53 7.87
CA MET A 392 -15.45 12.77 7.72
C MET A 392 -16.28 14.03 7.50
N LYS A 393 -17.63 13.94 7.50
CA LYS A 393 -18.55 15.05 7.13
C LYS A 393 -18.11 15.74 5.83
N SER A 394 -17.70 14.94 4.84
CA SER A 394 -17.01 15.42 3.64
C SER A 394 -17.67 14.99 2.34
N SER A 395 -18.95 14.59 2.35
CA SER A 395 -19.67 14.31 1.11
C SER A 395 -19.82 15.59 0.26
N PRO A 396 -19.64 15.54 -1.08
CA PRO A 396 -19.79 16.72 -1.92
C PRO A 396 -21.21 17.26 -1.81
N MET A 397 -21.36 18.59 -1.68
CA MET A 397 -22.68 19.22 -1.52
C MET A 397 -23.47 19.29 -2.83
N ALA A 398 -22.78 19.30 -3.98
CA ALA A 398 -23.35 19.18 -5.31
C ALA A 398 -22.36 18.48 -6.26
N GLY A 399 -22.85 17.74 -7.26
CA GLY A 399 -22.02 17.02 -8.23
C GLY A 399 -21.37 15.75 -7.68
N ASP A 400 -20.39 15.22 -8.41
CA ASP A 400 -19.62 14.04 -8.02
C ASP A 400 -18.10 14.29 -8.05
N ARG A 401 -17.33 13.31 -7.55
CA ARG A 401 -15.86 13.39 -7.54
C ARG A 401 -15.22 12.68 -8.72
N LYS A 402 -16.03 12.18 -9.66
CA LYS A 402 -15.52 11.40 -10.77
C LYS A 402 -14.58 12.28 -11.59
N CYS A 403 -14.82 13.58 -11.73
CA CYS A 403 -13.99 14.51 -12.54
C CYS A 403 -12.48 14.48 -12.23
N TYR A 404 -12.06 14.01 -11.05
CA TYR A 404 -10.66 13.81 -10.68
C TYR A 404 -10.34 12.46 -10.02
N GLN A 405 -11.33 11.61 -9.75
CA GLN A 405 -11.12 10.22 -9.30
C GLN A 405 -11.13 9.25 -10.49
N LEU A 406 -10.29 8.22 -10.41
CA LEU A 406 -10.11 7.28 -11.51
C LEU A 406 -11.33 6.36 -11.67
N PRO A 407 -11.74 5.99 -12.90
CA PRO A 407 -12.78 4.96 -13.09
C PRO A 407 -12.39 3.65 -12.40
N PRO A 408 -13.30 2.94 -11.71
CA PRO A 408 -13.01 1.64 -11.11
C PRO A 408 -12.36 0.67 -12.12
N GLY A 409 -11.39 -0.13 -11.69
CA GLY A 409 -10.72 -1.12 -12.55
C GLY A 409 -9.71 -0.57 -13.57
N SER A 410 -9.54 0.75 -13.68
CA SER A 410 -8.63 1.38 -14.67
C SER A 410 -7.14 1.32 -14.29
N ALA A 411 -6.58 0.10 -14.16
CA ALA A 411 -5.18 -0.12 -13.73
C ALA A 411 -4.14 0.59 -14.62
N GLY A 412 -4.37 0.70 -15.93
CA GLY A 412 -3.50 1.43 -16.84
C GLY A 412 -3.49 2.94 -16.59
N LEU A 413 -4.65 3.55 -16.33
CA LEU A 413 -4.73 4.96 -15.90
C LEU A 413 -4.15 5.15 -14.51
N ALA A 414 -4.37 4.21 -13.59
CA ALA A 414 -3.78 4.23 -12.26
C ALA A 414 -2.24 4.21 -12.32
N MET A 415 -1.66 3.37 -13.18
CA MET A 415 -0.21 3.35 -13.39
C MET A 415 0.30 4.67 -13.98
N ARG A 416 -0.38 5.22 -15.00
CA ARG A 416 -0.02 6.52 -15.59
C ARG A 416 -0.15 7.66 -14.58
N ALA A 417 -1.22 7.70 -13.79
CA ALA A 417 -1.43 8.68 -12.73
C ALA A 417 -0.37 8.54 -11.63
N ALA A 418 -0.01 7.31 -11.24
CA ALA A 418 1.05 7.08 -10.27
C ALA A 418 2.42 7.56 -10.78
N VAL A 419 2.71 7.38 -12.07
CA VAL A 419 3.96 7.80 -12.72
C VAL A 419 3.98 9.31 -12.96
N SER A 420 2.89 9.94 -13.40
CA SER A 420 2.80 11.40 -13.59
C SER A 420 2.85 12.18 -12.26
N LYS A 421 2.60 11.51 -11.13
CA LYS A 421 2.69 12.08 -9.77
C LYS A 421 4.08 11.90 -9.10
N GLN A 422 5.13 11.66 -9.89
CA GLN A 422 6.47 11.21 -9.47
C GLN A 422 7.07 11.86 -8.20
N TRP A 423 7.32 11.04 -7.17
CA TRP A 423 8.59 10.66 -6.51
C TRP A 423 8.18 9.92 -5.22
N TYR A 424 8.15 8.58 -5.32
CA TYR A 424 7.53 7.51 -4.50
C TYR A 424 7.17 7.71 -3.00
N THR A 425 5.91 7.39 -2.66
CA THR A 425 5.48 6.15 -1.97
C THR A 425 4.06 5.83 -2.46
N LEU A 426 3.77 4.57 -2.79
CA LEU A 426 2.62 4.18 -3.61
C LEU A 426 1.53 3.48 -2.78
N PHE A 427 0.34 4.08 -2.66
CA PHE A 427 -0.85 3.45 -2.06
C PHE A 427 -1.93 3.16 -3.09
N GLN A 428 -2.51 1.96 -3.01
CA GLN A 428 -3.78 1.59 -3.63
C GLN A 428 -4.66 1.10 -2.48
N ILE A 429 -5.82 1.73 -2.29
CA ILE A 429 -6.84 1.23 -1.37
C ILE A 429 -7.65 0.23 -2.19
N ASP A 430 -7.30 -1.04 -2.10
CA ASP A 430 -8.22 -2.12 -2.45
C ASP A 430 -9.13 -2.31 -1.23
N THR A 431 -10.39 -1.91 -1.36
CA THR A 431 -11.46 -2.26 -0.43
C THR A 431 -12.04 -3.61 -0.80
#